data_AF-A0A7C5JH45-F1
#
_entry.id   AF-A0A7C5JH45-F1
#
_cell.length_a   1.000
_cell.length_b   1.000
_cell.length_c   1.000
_cell.angle_alpha   90.00
_cell.angle_beta   90.00
_cell.angle_gamma   90.00
#
_symmetry.space_group_name_H-M   'P 1'
#
loop_
_entity.id
_entity.type
_entity.pdbx_description
1 polymer ?
#
loop_
_entity_poly.entity_id
_entity_poly.type
_entity_poly.pdbx_seq_one_letter_code
_entity_poly.pdbx_strand_id
1 'polypeptide(L)'
;VFAGGDCEYGPMTIVNAVGQAKRASSVISRYLYNGGKCELTDDEIMEDHLSKLKVYNKNEKITGWMPGIPREESEKLGVDERKTNNKEVNLGFTGEEAISEAERCMRCYYISMVAV
;
A
#
# COMPACT_ATOMS: atom_id res chain seq x y z
N VAL A 1 -10.53 -13.40 25.12
CA VAL A 1 -9.22 -12.96 25.66
C VAL A 1 -8.52 -12.22 24.53
N PHE A 2 -8.00 -11.02 24.80
CA PHE A 2 -7.30 -10.19 23.81
C PHE A 2 -5.81 -10.17 24.14
N ALA A 3 -4.97 -10.29 23.12
CA ALA A 3 -3.51 -10.26 23.23
C ALA A 3 -2.92 -9.54 22.01
N GLY A 4 -1.67 -9.10 22.11
CA GLY A 4 -0.96 -8.50 20.99
C GLY A 4 0.48 -8.13 21.36
N GLY A 5 1.29 -7.90 20.34
CA GLY A 5 2.71 -7.59 20.48
C GLY A 5 3.54 -8.80 20.89
N ASP A 6 4.69 -8.53 21.50
CA ASP A 6 5.71 -9.56 21.79
C ASP A 6 5.21 -10.66 22.74
N CYS A 7 4.21 -10.37 23.58
CA CYS A 7 3.60 -11.35 24.47
C CYS A 7 2.83 -12.46 23.73
N GLU A 8 2.42 -12.26 22.48
CA GLU A 8 1.71 -13.25 21.66
C GLU A 8 2.62 -13.86 20.58
N TYR A 9 3.31 -13.01 19.83
CA TYR A 9 4.08 -13.42 18.63
C TYR A 9 5.59 -13.46 18.83
N GLY A 10 6.10 -13.05 20.00
CA GLY A 10 7.53 -12.84 20.21
C GLY A 10 8.05 -11.56 19.54
N PRO A 11 9.37 -11.30 19.55
CA PRO A 11 9.94 -10.04 19.09
C PRO A 11 9.68 -9.78 17.61
N MET A 12 8.97 -8.70 17.30
CA MET A 12 8.61 -8.30 15.93
C MET A 12 9.13 -6.91 15.54
N THR A 13 8.92 -6.52 14.28
CA THR A 13 9.15 -5.15 13.83
C THR A 13 8.16 -4.19 14.48
N ILE A 14 8.58 -2.93 14.69
CA ILE A 14 7.73 -1.89 15.28
C ILE A 14 6.42 -1.70 14.49
N VAL A 15 6.48 -1.82 13.16
CA VAL A 15 5.31 -1.68 12.28
C VAL A 15 4.29 -2.77 12.58
N ASN A 16 4.73 -4.02 12.73
CA ASN A 16 3.84 -5.14 13.03
C ASN A 16 3.25 -5.03 14.43
N ALA A 17 4.06 -4.64 15.43
CA ALA A 17 3.59 -4.45 16.80
C ALA A 17 2.52 -3.35 16.89
N VAL A 18 2.73 -2.21 16.24
CA VAL A 18 1.76 -1.11 16.20
C VAL A 18 0.48 -1.51 15.45
N GLY A 19 0.61 -2.23 14.33
CA GLY A 19 -0.54 -2.75 13.58
C GLY A 19 -1.42 -3.67 14.43
N GLN A 20 -0.80 -4.57 15.21
CA GLN A 20 -1.52 -5.43 16.15
C GLN A 20 -2.19 -4.66 17.27
N ALA A 21 -1.50 -3.69 17.88
CA ALA A 21 -2.07 -2.86 18.93
C ALA A 21 -3.29 -2.08 18.42
N LYS A 22 -3.23 -1.53 17.20
CA LYS A 22 -4.36 -0.87 16.53
C LYS A 22 -5.54 -1.83 16.35
N ARG A 23 -5.31 -3.04 15.85
CA ARG A 23 -6.39 -4.01 15.63
C ARG A 23 -6.98 -4.55 16.93
N ALA A 24 -6.14 -4.91 17.89
CA ALA A 24 -6.58 -5.40 19.20
C ALA A 24 -7.42 -4.34 19.92
N SER A 25 -6.97 -3.07 19.96
CA SER A 25 -7.75 -1.97 20.57
C SER A 25 -9.07 -1.71 19.84
N SER A 26 -9.07 -1.76 18.50
CA SER A 26 -10.26 -1.65 17.65
C SER A 26 -11.33 -2.71 18.02
N VAL A 27 -10.93 -3.98 18.14
CA VAL A 27 -11.84 -5.08 18.49
C VAL A 27 -12.24 -5.04 19.98
N ILE A 28 -11.33 -4.70 20.90
CA ILE A 28 -11.65 -4.54 22.33
C ILE A 28 -12.73 -3.48 22.52
N SER A 29 -12.60 -2.33 21.85
CA SER A 29 -13.60 -1.27 21.90
C SER A 29 -14.97 -1.78 21.45
N ARG A 30 -15.06 -2.43 20.28
CA ARG A 30 -16.31 -3.03 19.78
C ARG A 30 -16.86 -4.07 20.74
N TYR A 31 -16.02 -4.93 21.31
CA TYR A 31 -16.45 -5.94 22.27
C TYR A 31 -17.11 -5.31 23.51
N LEU A 32 -16.50 -4.25 24.05
CA LEU A 32 -17.02 -3.55 25.24
C LEU A 32 -18.35 -2.85 24.95
N TYR A 33 -18.48 -2.19 23.79
CA TYR A 33 -19.66 -1.38 23.47
C TYR A 33 -20.79 -2.16 22.77
N ASN A 34 -20.51 -3.26 22.06
CA ASN A 34 -21.48 -3.99 21.24
C ASN A 34 -21.96 -5.30 21.90
N GLY A 35 -21.98 -5.35 23.23
CA GLY A 35 -22.57 -6.47 23.97
C GLY A 35 -21.72 -7.76 23.95
N GLY A 36 -20.39 -7.63 23.98
CA GLY A 36 -19.48 -8.76 24.15
C GLY A 36 -19.28 -9.63 22.91
N LYS A 37 -19.55 -9.10 21.71
CA LYS A 37 -19.27 -9.79 20.45
C LYS A 37 -17.93 -9.34 19.87
N CYS A 38 -17.12 -10.30 19.45
CA CYS A 38 -15.90 -10.03 18.69
C CYS A 38 -16.23 -10.01 17.20
N GLU A 39 -16.42 -8.82 16.64
CA GLU A 39 -16.74 -8.61 15.23
C GLU A 39 -15.63 -7.79 14.54
N LEU A 40 -15.32 -8.17 13.31
CA LEU A 40 -14.37 -7.47 12.43
C LEU A 40 -15.13 -6.54 11.49
N THR A 41 -14.50 -5.43 11.12
CA THR A 41 -15.02 -4.55 10.06
C THR A 41 -14.68 -5.11 8.68
N ASP A 42 -15.38 -4.64 7.65
CA ASP A 42 -15.08 -5.02 6.26
C ASP A 42 -13.62 -4.70 5.89
N ASP A 43 -13.07 -3.59 6.38
CA ASP A 43 -11.66 -3.23 6.21
C ASP A 43 -10.71 -4.26 6.86
N GLU A 44 -11.00 -4.69 8.09
CA GLU A 44 -10.18 -5.69 8.80
C GLU A 44 -10.28 -7.08 8.15
N ILE A 45 -11.45 -7.43 7.62
CA ILE A 45 -11.66 -8.65 6.83
C ILE A 45 -10.85 -8.57 5.53
N MET A 46 -10.85 -7.42 4.88
CA MET A 46 -10.08 -7.19 3.66
C MET A 46 -8.56 -7.26 3.92
N GLU A 47 -8.08 -6.69 5.02
CA GLU A 47 -6.69 -6.84 5.47
C GLU A 47 -6.31 -8.32 5.65
N ASP A 48 -7.20 -9.13 6.22
CA ASP A 48 -6.97 -10.58 6.37
C ASP A 48 -6.90 -11.31 5.03
N HIS A 49 -7.79 -10.96 4.08
CA HIS A 49 -7.74 -11.51 2.74
C HIS A 49 -6.42 -11.17 2.04
N LEU A 50 -5.98 -9.91 2.08
CA LEU A 50 -4.71 -9.48 1.49
C LEU A 50 -3.51 -10.16 2.14
N SER A 51 -3.53 -10.30 3.48
CA SER A 51 -2.46 -10.96 4.22
C SER A 51 -2.34 -12.46 3.90
N LYS A 52 -3.48 -13.14 3.70
CA LYS A 52 -3.55 -14.57 3.35
C LYS A 52 -3.22 -14.84 1.89
N LEU A 53 -3.81 -14.08 0.97
CA LEU A 53 -3.64 -14.26 -0.47
C LEU A 53 -2.21 -13.95 -0.91
N LYS A 54 -1.51 -13.07 -0.18
CA LYS A 54 -0.20 -12.51 -0.53
C LYS A 54 -0.23 -11.81 -1.88
N VAL A 55 0.13 -10.53 -1.90
CA VAL A 55 0.07 -9.70 -3.12
C VAL A 55 1.19 -10.01 -4.13
N TYR A 56 2.15 -10.87 -3.77
CA TYR A 56 3.33 -11.14 -4.59
C TYR A 56 3.66 -12.63 -4.60
N ASN A 57 3.69 -13.20 -5.80
CA ASN A 57 4.17 -14.55 -6.05
C ASN A 57 5.39 -14.49 -6.98
N LYS A 58 6.57 -14.80 -6.46
CA LYS A 58 7.83 -14.80 -7.22
C LYS A 58 7.80 -15.75 -8.43
N ASN A 59 7.00 -16.80 -8.38
CA ASN A 59 6.90 -17.81 -9.43
C ASN A 59 5.78 -17.51 -10.44
N GLU A 60 5.01 -16.45 -10.22
CA GLU A 60 3.96 -16.03 -11.15
C GLU A 60 4.59 -15.51 -12.44
N LYS A 61 4.22 -16.14 -13.56
CA LYS A 61 4.64 -15.69 -14.89
C LYS A 61 3.70 -14.57 -15.33
N ILE A 62 4.15 -13.33 -15.19
CA ILE A 62 3.42 -12.16 -15.67
C ILE A 62 3.50 -12.14 -17.21
N THR A 63 2.39 -12.37 -17.88
CA THR A 63 2.27 -12.32 -19.35
C THR A 63 1.50 -11.08 -19.79
N GLY A 64 1.86 -10.48 -20.94
CA GLY A 64 1.17 -9.30 -21.46
C GLY A 64 1.56 -7.98 -20.77
N TRP A 65 2.58 -8.02 -19.90
CA TRP A 65 3.20 -6.86 -19.27
C TRP A 65 4.44 -6.44 -20.06
N MET A 66 4.73 -5.14 -20.19
CA MET A 66 5.92 -4.65 -20.89
C MET A 66 7.15 -4.70 -19.96
N PRO A 67 8.04 -5.69 -20.08
CA PRO A 67 9.18 -5.80 -19.19
C PRO A 67 10.32 -4.87 -19.66
N GLY A 68 10.96 -4.18 -18.71
CA GLY A 68 12.20 -3.45 -18.98
C GLY A 68 12.05 -2.02 -19.52
N ILE A 69 10.84 -1.44 -19.49
CA ILE A 69 10.68 -0.02 -19.79
C ILE A 69 11.21 0.79 -18.60
N PRO A 70 12.20 1.68 -18.81
CA PRO A 70 12.69 2.58 -17.77
C PRO A 70 11.55 3.47 -17.27
N ARG A 71 11.69 3.99 -16.05
CA ARG A 71 10.74 4.96 -15.54
C ARG A 71 10.87 6.26 -16.33
N GLU A 72 9.74 6.83 -16.74
CA GLU A 72 9.77 8.15 -17.37
C GLU A 72 10.30 9.20 -16.39
N GLU A 73 11.21 10.05 -16.89
CA GLU A 73 11.80 11.14 -16.13
C GLU A 73 11.24 12.47 -16.60
N SER A 74 10.55 13.17 -15.69
CA SER A 74 9.99 14.47 -16.00
C SER A 74 11.07 15.50 -16.26
N GLU A 75 10.76 16.46 -17.13
CA GLU A 75 11.66 17.57 -17.42
C GLU A 75 11.88 18.40 -16.14
N LYS A 76 13.15 18.74 -15.89
CA LYS A 76 13.55 19.51 -14.71
C LYS A 76 14.32 20.74 -15.12
N LEU A 77 14.06 21.84 -14.42
CA LEU A 77 14.81 23.08 -14.58
C LEU A 77 16.30 22.83 -14.28
N GLY A 78 17.14 23.37 -15.16
CA GLY A 78 18.59 23.24 -15.07
C GLY A 78 19.12 23.71 -13.71
N VAL A 79 20.15 23.02 -13.22
CA VAL A 79 20.73 23.28 -11.90
C VAL A 79 21.26 24.71 -11.78
N ASP A 80 21.85 25.27 -12.83
CA ASP A 80 22.39 26.63 -12.80
C ASP A 80 21.30 27.70 -12.80
N GLU A 81 20.16 27.42 -13.43
CA GLU A 81 19.03 28.35 -13.43
C GLU A 81 18.27 28.33 -12.10
N ARG A 82 18.02 27.16 -11.51
CA ARG A 82 17.22 27.05 -10.28
C ARG A 82 17.91 27.51 -9.00
N LYS A 83 19.21 27.87 -9.04
CA LYS A 83 19.99 28.28 -7.86
C LYS A 83 19.62 29.66 -7.33
N THR A 84 19.14 30.56 -8.19
CA THR A 84 19.02 32.00 -7.89
C THR A 84 17.57 32.50 -7.91
N ASN A 85 16.61 31.60 -8.05
CA ASN A 85 15.18 31.94 -8.12
C ASN A 85 14.32 30.86 -7.45
N ASN A 86 13.03 31.14 -7.36
CA ASN A 86 12.01 30.23 -6.84
C ASN A 86 11.09 29.71 -7.95
N LYS A 87 11.59 29.55 -9.17
CA LYS A 87 10.81 28.95 -10.26
C LYS A 87 10.54 27.47 -9.97
N GLU A 88 9.46 26.96 -10.54
CA GLU A 88 9.14 25.54 -10.49
C GLU A 88 10.27 24.70 -11.08
N VAL A 89 10.70 23.67 -10.34
CA VAL A 89 11.87 22.86 -10.71
C VAL A 89 11.47 21.64 -11.53
N ASN A 90 10.30 21.06 -11.28
CA ASN A 90 9.83 19.88 -11.98
C ASN A 90 8.64 20.30 -12.85
N LEU A 91 8.80 20.23 -14.16
CA LEU A 91 7.78 20.67 -15.12
C LEU A 91 6.71 19.59 -15.37
N GLY A 92 6.87 18.42 -14.75
CA GLY A 92 5.96 17.30 -14.90
C GLY A 92 6.16 16.56 -16.23
N PHE A 93 5.16 15.77 -16.58
CA PHE A 93 5.13 15.02 -17.82
C PHE A 93 4.30 15.76 -18.86
N THR A 94 4.68 15.58 -20.12
CA THR A 94 3.77 15.85 -21.24
C THR A 94 2.58 14.89 -21.19
N GLY A 95 1.52 15.20 -21.94
CA GLY A 95 0.35 14.31 -22.01
C GLY A 95 0.69 12.90 -22.48
N GLU A 96 1.61 12.77 -23.43
CA GLU A 96 2.04 11.48 -23.98
C GLU A 96 2.88 10.69 -22.98
N GLU A 97 3.84 11.34 -22.32
CA GLU A 97 4.66 10.73 -21.26
C GLU A 97 3.79 10.27 -20.08
N ALA A 98 2.80 11.07 -19.68
CA ALA A 98 1.90 10.73 -18.60
C ALA A 98 1.06 9.49 -18.93
N ILE A 99 0.58 9.36 -20.16
CA ILE A 99 -0.15 8.17 -20.63
C ILE A 99 0.77 6.96 -20.63
N SER A 100 1.99 7.09 -21.19
CA SER A 100 2.95 5.99 -21.24
C SER A 100 3.36 5.49 -19.85
N GLU A 101 3.63 6.40 -18.91
CA GLU A 101 3.95 6.02 -17.52
C GLU A 101 2.74 5.38 -16.82
N ALA A 102 1.51 5.81 -17.11
CA ALA A 102 0.30 5.20 -16.57
C ALA A 102 0.06 3.76 -17.08
N GLU A 103 0.46 3.46 -18.32
CA GLU A 103 0.41 2.10 -18.88
C GLU A 103 1.36 1.12 -18.15
N ARG A 104 2.39 1.64 -17.47
CA ARG A 104 3.26 0.85 -16.58
C ARG A 104 2.63 0.51 -15.22
N CYS A 105 1.36 0.84 -14.97
CA CYS A 105 0.66 0.40 -13.77
C CYS A 105 0.19 -1.06 -13.86
N MET A 106 0.72 -1.95 -13.00
CA MET A 106 0.33 -3.37 -12.93
C MET A 106 -1.11 -3.60 -12.44
N ARG A 107 -1.86 -2.53 -12.17
CA ARG A 107 -3.25 -2.55 -11.68
C ARG A 107 -3.43 -3.51 -10.51
N CYS A 108 -2.47 -3.53 -9.58
CA CYS A 108 -2.46 -4.41 -8.42
C CYS A 108 -3.71 -4.26 -7.53
N TYR A 109 -4.44 -3.14 -7.65
CA TYR A 109 -5.72 -2.93 -6.98
C TYR A 109 -6.81 -3.93 -7.40
N TYR A 110 -6.70 -4.63 -8.53
CA TYR A 110 -7.61 -5.73 -8.84
C TYR A 110 -7.54 -6.85 -7.78
N ILE A 111 -6.38 -7.03 -7.14
CA ILE A 111 -6.22 -7.94 -5.99
C ILE A 111 -7.03 -7.43 -4.79
N SER A 112 -7.24 -6.11 -4.69
CA SER A 112 -8.06 -5.48 -3.65
C SER A 112 -9.56 -5.39 -4.02
N MET A 113 -9.93 -5.71 -5.26
CA MET A 113 -11.32 -5.72 -5.75
C MET A 113 -11.93 -7.11 -5.55
N VAL A 114 -11.69 -7.75 -4.40
CA VAL A 114 -12.33 -9.01 -4.03
C VAL A 114 -13.80 -8.72 -3.77
N ALA A 115 -14.60 -8.83 -4.84
CA ALA A 115 -16.05 -8.92 -4.90
C ALA A 115 -16.86 -7.98 -3.96
N VAL A 116 -17.42 -6.93 -4.55
CA VAL A 116 -18.82 -6.58 -4.28
C VAL A 116 -19.69 -7.36 -5.28
#